data_AF-A0AAV2Z952-F1
#
_entry.id   AF-A0AAV2Z952-F1
#
_cell.length_a   1.000
_cell.length_b   1.000
_cell.length_c   1.000
_cell.angle_alpha   90.00
_cell.angle_beta   90.00
_cell.angle_gamma   90.00
#
_symmetry.space_group_name_H-M   'P 1'
#
loop_
_entity.id
_entity.type
_entity.pdbx_description
1 polymer ?
#
loop_
_entity_poly.entity_id
_entity_poly.type
_entity_poly.pdbx_seq_one_letter_code
_entity_poly.pdbx_strand_id
1 'polypeptide(L)'
;MRRWLLFGIKCRRALKMRAPGWEDPEIAVVLAQLRAHMLSYIYASANAVSEMVQQELPAKSLDSINEMVHSLMRSFGVVLNTKAFRSEVIYDADGKEIYVHSHLYETISSLAENKAGGIWHPDELTWFLKKTKQYRTLLDTKPDTYFRRVQMWGKSIAECRAKFYSLRDVYMNEKQAASQPADAIHEARFKLLTELFEDVPPPKPDVSANQPVCKLSNLWSPDELEILLQCLVDITLDIQQHGHSDKIGQISATLKRSEQSCVTKLQAMHEKYVNKSSYHRAAHLPDCIYDPDTPIHKIFNAGTLESFVYEACAHIDQI
;
A
#
# COMPACT_ATOMS: atom_id res chain seq x y z
N MET A 1 18.02 10.58 21.82
CA MET A 1 16.76 11.32 22.05
C MET A 1 16.53 12.55 21.16
N ARG A 2 17.55 13.27 20.63
CA ARG A 2 17.34 14.46 19.76
C ARG A 2 17.00 14.21 18.27
N ARG A 3 17.08 12.96 17.77
CA ARG A 3 16.72 12.61 16.38
C ARG A 3 15.22 12.37 16.13
N TRP A 4 14.43 12.21 17.19
CA TRP A 4 13.04 11.76 17.11
C TRP A 4 12.01 12.89 17.06
N LEU A 5 12.31 14.03 17.70
CA LEU A 5 11.53 15.26 17.54
C LEU A 5 11.55 15.78 16.09
N LEU A 6 12.62 15.51 15.34
CA LEU A 6 12.72 15.88 13.93
C LEU A 6 11.88 15.00 13.00
N PHE A 7 11.50 13.77 13.38
CA PHE A 7 10.73 12.86 12.52
C PHE A 7 9.20 13.06 12.69
N GLY A 8 8.73 13.27 13.93
CA GLY A 8 7.32 13.58 14.21
C GLY A 8 6.87 14.95 13.68
N ILE A 9 7.76 15.95 13.71
CA ILE A 9 7.53 17.25 13.05
C ILE A 9 7.62 17.11 11.52
N LYS A 10 8.46 16.20 11.00
CA LYS A 10 8.54 15.91 9.56
C LYS A 10 7.29 15.22 9.02
N CYS A 11 6.62 14.32 9.74
CA CYS A 11 5.39 13.70 9.23
C CYS A 11 4.20 14.66 9.14
N ARG A 12 4.06 15.63 10.06
CA ARG A 12 3.06 16.71 9.92
C ARG A 12 3.44 17.76 8.87
N ARG A 13 4.73 17.94 8.59
CA ARG A 13 5.22 18.77 7.46
C ARG A 13 5.23 18.03 6.10
N ALA A 14 5.25 16.69 6.09
CA ALA A 14 5.34 15.84 4.90
C ALA A 14 4.01 15.59 4.19
N LEU A 15 2.91 16.15 4.71
CA LEU A 15 1.60 16.17 4.05
C LEU A 15 1.32 17.49 3.33
N LYS A 16 2.36 18.32 3.10
CA LYS A 16 2.28 19.39 2.11
C LYS A 16 2.94 18.89 0.83
N MET A 17 2.14 18.50 -0.17
CA MET A 17 2.67 18.20 -1.51
C MET A 17 3.23 19.45 -2.18
N ARG A 18 2.74 20.64 -1.78
CA ARG A 18 3.22 21.93 -2.27
C ARG A 18 4.60 22.25 -1.72
N ALA A 19 5.61 22.04 -2.55
CA ALA A 19 6.87 22.75 -2.37
C ALA A 19 6.61 24.27 -2.52
N PRO A 20 7.25 25.13 -1.72
CA PRO A 20 7.08 26.58 -1.86
C PRO A 20 7.35 27.03 -3.30
N GLY A 21 6.50 27.89 -3.84
CA GLY A 21 6.65 28.42 -5.20
C GLY A 21 6.16 27.51 -6.32
N TRP A 22 5.24 26.58 -6.02
CA TRP A 22 4.50 25.79 -7.02
C TRP A 22 3.02 26.14 -7.01
N GLU A 23 2.52 26.54 -8.16
CA GLU A 23 1.11 26.87 -8.39
C GLU A 23 0.32 25.65 -8.88
N ASP A 24 -0.99 25.63 -8.64
CA ASP A 24 -1.87 24.50 -8.98
C ASP A 24 -1.80 24.10 -10.46
N PRO A 25 -1.79 25.03 -11.44
CA PRO A 25 -1.63 24.66 -12.86
C PRO A 25 -0.28 24.03 -13.17
N GLU A 26 0.79 24.42 -12.47
CA GLU A 26 2.12 23.83 -12.64
C GLU A 26 2.13 22.39 -12.11
N ILE A 27 1.49 22.14 -10.96
CA ILE A 27 1.35 20.79 -10.41
C ILE A 27 0.49 19.92 -11.32
N ALA A 28 -0.57 20.47 -11.93
CA ALA A 28 -1.40 19.77 -12.90
C ALA A 28 -0.58 19.29 -14.12
N VAL A 29 0.34 20.13 -14.62
CA VAL A 29 1.29 19.74 -15.67
C VAL A 29 2.17 18.57 -15.23
N VAL A 30 2.75 18.61 -14.01
CA VAL A 30 3.54 17.48 -13.50
C VAL A 30 2.73 16.19 -13.44
N LEU A 31 1.48 16.25 -12.99
CA LEU A 31 0.58 15.09 -12.92
C LEU A 31 0.19 14.55 -14.30
N ALA A 32 0.02 15.42 -15.29
CA ALA A 32 -0.25 15.02 -16.67
C ALA A 32 0.96 14.31 -17.28
N GLN A 33 2.16 14.88 -17.11
CA GLN A 33 3.42 14.29 -17.58
C GLN A 33 3.72 12.95 -16.91
N LEU A 34 3.48 12.83 -15.61
CA LEU A 34 3.56 11.56 -14.90
C LEU A 34 2.62 10.50 -15.49
N ARG A 35 1.39 10.88 -15.84
CA ARG A 35 0.42 9.96 -16.45
C ARG A 35 0.85 9.51 -17.84
N ALA A 36 1.35 10.42 -18.66
CA ALA A 36 1.81 10.12 -20.02
C ALA A 36 3.10 9.28 -20.04
N HIS A 37 4.00 9.50 -19.07
CA HIS A 37 5.37 8.98 -19.11
C HIS A 37 5.75 8.09 -17.91
N MET A 38 4.76 7.46 -17.27
CA MET A 38 4.99 6.60 -16.10
C MET A 38 5.93 5.42 -16.40
N LEU A 39 5.90 4.88 -17.62
CA LEU A 39 6.85 3.83 -18.02
C LEU A 39 8.28 4.36 -18.09
N SER A 40 8.48 5.58 -18.59
CA SER A 40 9.79 6.23 -18.59
C SER A 40 10.32 6.43 -17.17
N TYR A 41 9.44 6.78 -16.22
CA TYR A 41 9.79 6.88 -14.80
C TYR A 41 10.32 5.56 -14.23
N ILE A 42 9.69 4.43 -14.59
CA ILE A 42 10.03 3.11 -14.07
C ILE A 42 11.29 2.53 -14.74
N TYR A 43 11.40 2.67 -16.06
CA TYR A 43 12.34 1.89 -16.88
C TYR A 43 13.50 2.68 -17.50
N ALA A 44 13.43 4.01 -17.60
CA ALA A 44 14.50 4.80 -18.22
C ALA A 44 15.48 5.37 -17.19
N SER A 45 15.09 6.47 -16.53
CA SER A 45 15.91 7.14 -15.52
C SER A 45 15.04 7.94 -14.57
N ALA A 46 15.57 8.25 -13.39
CA ALA A 46 14.88 9.09 -12.41
C ALA A 46 14.55 10.50 -12.96
N ASN A 47 15.28 10.96 -13.98
CA ASN A 47 15.14 12.31 -14.54
C ASN A 47 14.28 12.36 -15.81
N ALA A 48 13.98 11.22 -16.45
CA ALA A 48 13.34 11.19 -17.77
C ALA A 48 11.99 11.95 -17.79
N VAL A 49 11.16 11.78 -16.75
CA VAL A 49 9.89 12.54 -16.65
C VAL A 49 10.14 14.01 -16.33
N SER A 50 11.13 14.31 -15.48
CA SER A 50 11.46 15.68 -15.10
C SER A 50 11.97 16.51 -16.28
N GLU A 51 12.69 15.89 -17.22
CA GLU A 51 13.09 16.52 -18.47
C GLU A 51 11.88 16.87 -19.36
N MET A 52 10.87 15.99 -19.44
CA MET A 52 9.61 16.27 -20.15
C MET A 52 8.82 17.41 -19.49
N VAL A 53 8.73 17.40 -18.17
CA VAL A 53 8.10 18.49 -17.40
C VAL A 53 8.84 19.81 -17.62
N GLN A 54 10.17 19.80 -17.70
CA GLN A 54 10.96 21.02 -17.90
C GLN A 54 10.68 21.69 -19.26
N GLN A 55 10.34 20.91 -20.29
CA GLN A 55 9.96 21.45 -21.59
C GLN A 55 8.66 22.26 -21.52
N GLU A 56 7.70 21.83 -20.69
CA GLU A 56 6.43 22.54 -20.49
C GLU A 56 6.52 23.64 -19.42
N LEU A 57 7.43 23.51 -18.46
CA LEU A 57 7.69 24.47 -17.39
C LEU A 57 9.14 24.97 -17.43
N PRO A 58 9.56 25.71 -18.47
CA PRO A 58 10.96 26.11 -18.67
C PRO A 58 11.50 27.04 -17.58
N ALA A 59 10.60 27.71 -16.85
CA ALA A 59 10.96 28.56 -15.71
C ALA A 59 11.37 27.77 -14.45
N LYS A 60 11.02 26.48 -14.37
CA LYS A 60 11.42 25.62 -13.24
C LYS A 60 12.75 24.93 -13.55
N SER A 61 13.68 24.98 -12.61
CA SER A 61 14.91 24.19 -12.69
C SER A 61 14.61 22.69 -12.61
N LEU A 62 15.42 21.87 -13.28
CA LEU A 62 15.31 20.41 -13.23
C LEU A 62 15.34 19.84 -11.79
N ASP A 63 16.17 20.41 -10.90
CA ASP A 63 16.24 20.01 -9.49
C ASP A 63 14.91 20.25 -8.75
N SER A 64 14.32 21.44 -8.92
CA SER A 64 13.00 21.74 -8.36
C SER A 64 11.91 20.80 -8.90
N ILE A 65 11.98 20.43 -10.18
CA ILE A 65 11.03 19.49 -10.79
C ILE A 65 11.20 18.10 -10.18
N ASN A 66 12.43 17.62 -10.07
CA ASN A 66 12.76 16.34 -9.43
C ASN A 66 12.23 16.30 -7.99
N GLU A 67 12.44 17.36 -7.21
CA GLU A 67 11.92 17.48 -5.84
C GLU A 67 10.39 17.40 -5.81
N MET A 68 9.70 18.04 -6.74
CA MET A 68 8.25 17.98 -6.85
C MET A 68 7.76 16.58 -7.20
N VAL A 69 8.32 15.95 -8.24
CA VAL A 69 7.97 14.57 -8.63
C VAL A 69 8.19 13.60 -7.46
N HIS A 70 9.33 13.70 -6.77
CA HIS A 70 9.61 12.88 -5.59
C HIS A 70 8.66 13.18 -4.42
N SER A 71 8.26 14.44 -4.23
CA SER A 71 7.28 14.82 -3.20
C SER A 71 5.92 14.17 -3.46
N LEU A 72 5.43 14.25 -4.71
CA LEU A 72 4.17 13.65 -5.15
C LEU A 72 4.20 12.13 -4.97
N MET A 73 5.25 11.45 -5.45
CA MET A 73 5.39 10.00 -5.31
C MET A 73 5.49 9.58 -3.84
N ARG A 74 6.27 10.29 -3.03
CA ARG A 74 6.39 9.98 -1.59
C ARG A 74 5.06 10.16 -0.86
N SER A 75 4.35 11.27 -1.13
CA SER A 75 3.03 11.54 -0.57
C SER A 75 2.04 10.44 -0.96
N PHE A 76 2.01 10.07 -2.24
CA PHE A 76 1.18 8.99 -2.75
C PHE A 76 1.53 7.64 -2.12
N GLY A 77 2.81 7.29 -2.01
CA GLY A 77 3.26 6.06 -1.35
C GLY A 77 2.85 6.01 0.12
N VAL A 78 2.83 7.14 0.83
CA VAL A 78 2.29 7.20 2.20
C VAL A 78 0.78 6.92 2.18
N VAL A 79 0.02 7.62 1.34
CA VAL A 79 -1.44 7.45 1.22
C VAL A 79 -1.83 6.01 0.84
N LEU A 80 -1.13 5.43 -0.14
CA LEU A 80 -1.36 4.06 -0.60
C LEU A 80 -1.15 3.05 0.53
N ASN A 81 -0.13 3.26 1.37
CA ASN A 81 0.20 2.38 2.48
C ASN A 81 -0.70 2.57 3.71
N THR A 82 -1.12 3.81 4.00
CA THR A 82 -1.99 4.12 5.14
C THR A 82 -3.47 3.99 4.81
N LYS A 83 -3.83 3.90 3.53
CA LYS A 83 -5.21 3.99 3.02
C LYS A 83 -5.93 5.27 3.44
N ALA A 84 -5.18 6.28 3.90
CA ALA A 84 -5.70 7.57 4.29
C ALA A 84 -5.73 8.48 3.06
N PHE A 85 -6.66 8.21 2.14
CA PHE A 85 -6.91 9.05 0.97
C PHE A 85 -7.56 10.36 1.42
N ARG A 86 -6.77 11.28 1.99
CA ARG A 86 -7.16 12.68 2.06
C ARG A 86 -6.89 13.27 0.68
N SER A 87 -7.96 13.54 -0.05
CA SER A 87 -7.84 14.04 -1.41
C SER A 87 -7.46 15.52 -1.39
N GLU A 88 -6.18 15.82 -1.60
CA GLU A 88 -5.77 17.18 -1.96
C GLU A 88 -6.35 17.48 -3.36
N VAL A 89 -7.03 18.62 -3.46
CA VAL A 89 -7.60 19.13 -4.72
C VAL A 89 -6.73 20.28 -5.19
N ILE A 90 -6.38 20.24 -6.48
CA ILE A 90 -5.76 21.36 -7.20
C ILE A 90 -6.65 21.72 -8.39
N TYR A 91 -6.43 22.91 -8.95
CA TYR A 91 -7.13 23.39 -10.14
C TYR A 91 -6.18 23.50 -11.32
N ASP A 92 -6.56 22.95 -12.47
CA ASP A 92 -5.81 23.16 -13.71
C ASP A 92 -6.03 24.56 -14.32
N ALA A 93 -5.39 24.83 -15.46
CA ALA A 93 -5.49 26.12 -16.15
C ALA A 93 -6.91 26.44 -16.63
N ASP A 94 -7.75 25.42 -16.83
CA ASP A 94 -9.16 25.54 -17.23
C ASP A 94 -10.11 25.63 -16.02
N GLY A 95 -9.57 25.61 -14.79
CA GLY A 95 -10.33 25.67 -13.54
C GLY A 95 -10.99 24.35 -13.14
N LYS A 96 -10.59 23.23 -13.76
CA LYS A 96 -11.12 21.90 -13.41
C LYS A 96 -10.41 21.35 -12.18
N GLU A 97 -11.20 20.74 -11.31
CA GLU A 97 -10.72 20.06 -10.10
C GLU A 97 -9.97 18.78 -10.45
N ILE A 98 -8.77 18.65 -9.89
CA ILE A 98 -7.95 17.44 -9.94
C ILE A 98 -7.71 16.96 -8.51
N TYR A 99 -8.23 15.77 -8.22
CA TYR A 99 -7.97 15.05 -6.98
C TYR A 99 -6.64 14.32 -7.12
N VAL A 100 -5.56 14.88 -6.54
CA VAL A 100 -4.19 14.48 -6.87
C VAL A 100 -3.93 13.00 -6.60
N HIS A 101 -4.31 12.49 -5.42
CA HIS A 101 -4.08 11.08 -5.09
C HIS A 101 -4.92 10.12 -5.93
N SER A 102 -6.15 10.52 -6.28
CA SER A 102 -7.00 9.73 -7.19
C SER A 102 -6.38 9.65 -8.58
N HIS A 103 -5.89 10.77 -9.10
CA HIS A 103 -5.22 10.82 -10.41
C HIS A 103 -3.96 9.94 -10.44
N LEU A 104 -3.15 9.98 -9.38
CA LEU A 104 -1.97 9.11 -9.24
C LEU A 104 -2.36 7.63 -9.12
N TYR A 105 -3.41 7.33 -8.35
CA TYR A 105 -3.92 5.96 -8.22
C TYR A 105 -4.43 5.41 -9.55
N GLU A 106 -5.22 6.17 -10.30
CA GLU A 106 -5.70 5.80 -11.64
C GLU A 106 -4.53 5.55 -12.59
N THR A 107 -3.55 6.46 -12.59
CA THR A 107 -2.35 6.33 -13.41
C THR A 107 -1.64 5.02 -13.11
N ILE A 108 -1.38 4.73 -11.84
CA ILE A 108 -0.60 3.57 -11.41
C ILE A 108 -1.39 2.26 -11.57
N SER A 109 -2.70 2.27 -11.35
CA SER A 109 -3.55 1.08 -11.53
C SER A 109 -3.78 0.73 -13.00
N SER A 110 -3.65 1.70 -13.91
CA SER A 110 -3.77 1.46 -15.35
C SER A 110 -2.58 0.72 -15.97
N LEU A 111 -1.42 0.70 -15.29
CA LEU A 111 -0.22 0.01 -15.74
C LEU A 111 -0.45 -1.50 -15.87
N ALA A 112 0.02 -2.10 -16.97
CA ALA A 112 -0.10 -3.55 -17.21
C ALA A 112 0.53 -4.35 -16.07
N GLU A 113 1.63 -3.85 -15.53
CA GLU A 113 2.35 -4.40 -14.39
C GLU A 113 1.48 -4.47 -13.13
N ASN A 114 0.55 -3.52 -12.94
CA ASN A 114 -0.32 -3.42 -11.76
C ASN A 114 -1.73 -3.98 -11.98
N LYS A 115 -2.15 -4.17 -13.24
CA LYS A 115 -3.39 -4.90 -13.56
C LYS A 115 -3.33 -6.36 -13.09
N ALA A 116 -2.15 -6.97 -13.18
CA ALA A 116 -1.89 -8.32 -12.69
C ALA A 116 -0.95 -8.30 -11.47
N GLY A 117 -1.29 -9.04 -10.40
CA GLY A 117 -0.40 -9.15 -9.23
C GLY A 117 -0.46 -7.98 -8.23
N GLY A 118 -1.48 -7.12 -8.33
CA GLY A 118 -1.77 -6.07 -7.36
C GLY A 118 -1.03 -4.75 -7.60
N ILE A 119 -1.47 -3.71 -6.90
CA ILE A 119 -0.96 -2.33 -7.05
C ILE A 119 0.35 -2.17 -6.28
N TRP A 120 1.40 -1.85 -7.03
CA TRP A 120 2.72 -1.55 -6.51
C TRP A 120 3.09 -0.12 -6.89
N HIS A 121 3.70 0.59 -5.94
CA HIS A 121 4.21 1.93 -6.19
C HIS A 121 5.34 1.88 -7.24
N PRO A 122 5.48 2.87 -8.14
CA PRO A 122 6.54 2.87 -9.16
C PRO A 122 7.94 2.65 -8.59
N ASP A 123 8.33 3.35 -7.52
CA ASP A 123 9.63 3.11 -6.87
C ASP A 123 9.78 1.69 -6.33
N GLU A 124 8.72 1.10 -5.77
CA GLU A 124 8.75 -0.29 -5.30
C GLU A 124 9.03 -1.26 -6.46
N LEU A 125 8.41 -1.01 -7.61
CA LEU A 125 8.60 -1.79 -8.82
C LEU A 125 10.03 -1.65 -9.36
N THR A 126 10.58 -0.44 -9.44
CA THR A 126 11.97 -0.20 -9.84
C THR A 126 12.95 -0.95 -8.95
N TRP A 127 12.77 -0.89 -7.62
CA TRP A 127 13.60 -1.62 -6.67
C TRP A 127 13.43 -3.14 -6.79
N PHE A 128 12.20 -3.60 -7.00
CA PHE A 128 11.89 -5.01 -7.18
C PHE A 128 12.59 -5.59 -8.41
N LEU A 129 12.53 -4.90 -9.56
CA LEU A 129 13.22 -5.31 -10.80
C LEU A 129 14.74 -5.37 -10.60
N LYS A 130 15.32 -4.38 -9.91
CA LYS A 130 16.76 -4.38 -9.58
C LYS A 130 17.17 -5.58 -8.73
N LYS A 131 16.41 -5.90 -7.68
CA LYS A 131 16.69 -7.07 -6.82
C LYS A 131 16.49 -8.39 -7.56
N THR A 132 15.44 -8.48 -8.37
CA THR A 132 15.13 -9.63 -9.23
C THR A 132 16.32 -9.96 -10.12
N LYS A 133 16.90 -8.95 -10.77
CA LYS A 133 18.13 -9.08 -11.55
C LYS A 133 19.32 -9.50 -10.69
N GLN A 134 19.54 -8.81 -9.56
CA GLN A 134 20.67 -9.05 -8.66
C GLN A 134 20.73 -10.49 -8.13
N TYR A 135 19.60 -11.08 -7.79
CA TYR A 135 19.52 -12.41 -7.17
C TYR A 135 19.18 -13.53 -8.16
N ARG A 136 19.18 -13.27 -9.48
CA ARG A 136 18.70 -14.21 -10.52
C ARG A 136 19.27 -15.63 -10.41
N THR A 137 20.53 -15.77 -10.00
CA THR A 137 21.23 -17.07 -9.83
C THR A 137 20.61 -17.95 -8.74
N LEU A 138 19.89 -17.36 -7.79
CA LEU A 138 19.21 -18.09 -6.71
C LEU A 138 17.85 -18.65 -7.15
N LEU A 139 17.27 -18.17 -8.25
CA LEU A 139 15.93 -18.58 -8.67
C LEU A 139 15.86 -20.07 -8.94
N ASP A 140 16.84 -20.63 -9.66
CA ASP A 140 16.83 -22.03 -10.09
C ASP A 140 17.34 -22.97 -8.99
N THR A 141 18.26 -22.49 -8.15
CA THR A 141 18.91 -23.30 -7.12
C THR A 141 18.20 -23.27 -5.76
N LYS A 142 17.69 -22.10 -5.35
CA LYS A 142 17.07 -21.85 -4.03
C LYS A 142 15.88 -20.87 -4.13
N PRO A 143 14.75 -21.26 -4.76
CA PRO A 143 13.61 -20.37 -5.01
C PRO A 143 13.11 -19.62 -3.78
N ASP A 144 13.00 -20.28 -2.63
CA ASP A 144 12.52 -19.62 -1.40
C ASP A 144 13.51 -18.59 -0.87
N THR A 145 14.82 -18.83 -1.02
CA THR A 145 15.85 -17.85 -0.66
C THR A 145 15.82 -16.68 -1.64
N TYR A 146 15.62 -16.95 -2.93
CA TYR A 146 15.44 -15.91 -3.94
C TYR A 146 14.30 -14.95 -3.57
N PHE A 147 13.09 -15.47 -3.32
CA PHE A 147 11.95 -14.60 -3.00
C PHE A 147 12.07 -13.89 -1.64
N ARG A 148 12.76 -14.48 -0.65
CA ARG A 148 13.12 -13.78 0.59
C ARG A 148 14.07 -12.60 0.36
N ARG A 149 15.01 -12.72 -0.57
CA ARG A 149 15.98 -11.66 -0.90
C ARG A 149 15.36 -10.55 -1.74
N VAL A 150 14.49 -10.92 -2.67
CA VAL A 150 13.76 -9.99 -3.54
C VAL A 150 12.67 -9.22 -2.78
N GLN A 151 12.13 -9.78 -1.70
CA GLN A 151 11.05 -9.19 -0.91
C GLN A 151 11.21 -7.68 -0.67
N MET A 152 10.11 -6.95 -0.92
CA MET A 152 9.98 -5.52 -0.67
C MET A 152 9.36 -5.27 0.70
N TRP A 153 9.74 -4.16 1.33
CA TRP A 153 9.16 -3.78 2.62
C TRP A 153 7.64 -3.62 2.49
N GLY A 154 6.87 -4.14 3.44
CA GLY A 154 5.41 -4.07 3.41
C GLY A 154 4.72 -5.05 2.45
N LYS A 155 5.47 -5.83 1.66
CA LYS A 155 4.93 -6.89 0.78
C LYS A 155 5.35 -8.27 1.30
N SER A 156 4.44 -9.22 1.35
CA SER A 156 4.73 -10.61 1.71
C SER A 156 5.53 -11.31 0.60
N ILE A 157 6.17 -12.44 0.94
CA ILE A 157 6.86 -13.30 -0.03
C ILE A 157 5.88 -13.79 -1.11
N ALA A 158 4.65 -14.12 -0.72
CA ALA A 158 3.60 -14.55 -1.63
C ALA A 158 3.20 -13.43 -2.61
N GLU A 159 3.04 -12.19 -2.15
CA GLU A 159 2.78 -11.04 -3.03
C GLU A 159 3.95 -10.79 -3.98
N CYS A 160 5.20 -10.89 -3.50
CA CYS A 160 6.38 -10.75 -4.35
C CYS A 160 6.44 -11.83 -5.44
N ARG A 161 6.10 -13.08 -5.09
CA ARG A 161 6.02 -14.20 -6.04
C ARG A 161 4.91 -13.99 -7.06
N ALA A 162 3.71 -13.57 -6.61
CA ALA A 162 2.60 -13.26 -7.50
C ALA A 162 2.98 -12.15 -8.49
N LYS A 163 3.57 -11.05 -7.99
CA LYS A 163 4.04 -9.94 -8.82
C LYS A 163 5.11 -10.36 -9.83
N PHE A 164 6.07 -11.18 -9.40
CA PHE A 164 7.11 -11.73 -10.28
C PHE A 164 6.50 -12.47 -11.48
N TYR A 165 5.56 -13.38 -11.23
CA TYR A 165 4.91 -14.14 -12.31
C TYR A 165 3.95 -13.28 -13.13
N SER A 166 3.29 -12.29 -12.55
CA SER A 166 2.50 -11.32 -13.32
C SER A 166 3.36 -10.50 -14.30
N LEU A 167 4.58 -10.10 -13.89
CA LEU A 167 5.53 -9.43 -14.79
C LEU A 167 6.07 -10.37 -15.87
N ARG A 168 6.24 -11.65 -15.55
CA ARG A 168 6.53 -12.68 -16.56
C ARG A 168 5.39 -12.79 -17.59
N ASP A 169 4.13 -12.71 -17.16
CA ASP A 169 3.00 -12.76 -18.10
C ASP A 169 2.95 -11.51 -18.98
N VAL A 170 3.27 -10.32 -18.44
CA VAL A 170 3.49 -9.11 -19.24
C VAL A 170 4.58 -9.35 -20.30
N TYR A 171 5.73 -9.90 -19.91
CA TYR A 171 6.80 -10.27 -20.84
C TYR A 171 6.32 -11.21 -21.95
N MET A 172 5.55 -12.25 -21.59
CA MET A 172 5.06 -13.22 -22.57
C MET A 172 4.09 -12.58 -23.57
N ASN A 173 3.24 -11.65 -23.12
CA ASN A 173 2.34 -10.89 -23.99
C ASN A 173 3.13 -9.97 -24.93
N GLU A 174 4.14 -9.28 -24.43
CA GLU A 174 5.02 -8.45 -25.28
C GLU A 174 5.81 -9.27 -26.28
N LYS A 175 6.32 -10.44 -25.87
CA LYS A 175 7.03 -11.37 -26.74
C LYS A 175 6.16 -11.84 -27.90
N GLN A 176 4.87 -12.07 -27.65
CA GLN A 176 3.89 -12.39 -28.69
C GLN A 176 3.57 -11.19 -29.59
N ALA A 177 3.56 -9.98 -29.03
CA ALA A 177 3.30 -8.74 -29.75
C ALA A 177 4.53 -8.15 -30.47
N ALA A 178 5.71 -8.78 -30.36
CA ALA A 178 6.99 -8.28 -30.85
C ALA A 178 7.07 -8.01 -32.37
N SER A 179 6.03 -8.35 -33.13
CA SER A 179 5.91 -8.00 -34.55
C SER A 179 5.49 -6.55 -34.81
N GLN A 180 5.16 -5.75 -33.78
CA GLN A 180 4.77 -4.34 -33.94
C GLN A 180 5.94 -3.38 -33.63
N PRO A 181 6.05 -2.24 -34.33
CA PRO A 181 7.03 -1.22 -33.98
C PRO A 181 6.70 -0.65 -32.60
N ALA A 182 7.56 -0.98 -31.63
CA ALA A 182 7.50 -0.46 -30.27
C ALA A 182 8.26 0.87 -30.19
N ASP A 183 7.82 1.78 -29.33
CA ASP A 183 8.62 2.96 -29.01
C ASP A 183 9.88 2.57 -28.20
N ALA A 184 10.84 3.49 -28.08
CA ALA A 184 12.10 3.22 -27.40
C ALA A 184 11.94 2.79 -25.93
N ILE A 185 10.86 3.23 -25.24
CA ILE A 185 10.63 2.86 -23.84
C ILE A 185 10.08 1.43 -23.71
N HIS A 186 9.21 1.02 -24.63
CA HIS A 186 8.71 -0.35 -24.73
C HIS A 186 9.84 -1.31 -25.14
N GLU A 187 10.74 -0.91 -26.04
CA GLU A 187 11.94 -1.69 -26.36
C GLU A 187 12.85 -1.86 -25.13
N ALA A 188 13.09 -0.79 -24.38
CA ALA A 188 13.89 -0.85 -23.15
C ALA A 188 13.25 -1.75 -22.08
N ARG A 189 11.92 -1.64 -21.89
CA ARG A 189 11.16 -2.52 -21.00
C ARG A 189 11.28 -3.97 -21.45
N PHE A 190 10.99 -4.26 -22.72
CA PHE A 190 11.01 -5.61 -23.27
C PHE A 190 12.40 -6.24 -23.13
N LYS A 191 13.46 -5.48 -23.39
CA LYS A 191 14.85 -5.93 -23.17
C LYS A 191 15.11 -6.30 -21.72
N LEU A 192 14.74 -5.45 -20.77
CA LEU A 192 14.90 -5.74 -19.34
C LEU A 192 14.11 -6.98 -18.92
N LEU A 193 12.86 -7.09 -19.37
CA LEU A 193 12.01 -8.23 -19.07
C LEU A 193 12.57 -9.53 -19.67
N THR A 194 13.13 -9.48 -20.87
CA THR A 194 13.83 -10.62 -21.49
C THR A 194 14.98 -11.09 -20.60
N GLU A 195 15.86 -10.17 -20.15
CA GLU A 195 16.97 -10.50 -19.25
C GLU A 195 16.51 -11.16 -17.93
N LEU A 196 15.30 -10.84 -17.47
CA LEU A 196 14.75 -11.37 -16.22
C LEU A 196 14.02 -12.70 -16.42
N PHE A 197 13.31 -12.89 -17.54
CA PHE A 197 12.24 -13.88 -17.68
C PHE A 197 12.39 -14.87 -18.83
N GLU A 198 13.36 -14.72 -19.74
CA GLU A 198 13.51 -15.56 -20.94
C GLU A 198 13.48 -17.08 -20.64
N ASP A 199 14.18 -17.50 -19.59
CA ASP A 199 14.29 -18.90 -19.16
C ASP A 199 13.46 -19.24 -17.92
N VAL A 200 12.51 -18.38 -17.53
CA VAL A 200 11.73 -18.59 -16.32
C VAL A 200 10.51 -19.48 -16.64
N PRO A 201 10.41 -20.68 -16.05
CA PRO A 201 9.27 -21.56 -16.30
C PRO A 201 7.98 -20.94 -15.75
N PRO A 202 6.80 -21.37 -16.25
CA PRO A 202 5.54 -20.97 -15.64
C PRO A 202 5.53 -21.33 -14.15
N PRO A 203 4.74 -20.64 -13.32
CA PRO A 203 4.60 -21.00 -11.92
C PRO A 203 4.20 -22.48 -11.85
N LYS A 204 4.96 -23.27 -11.08
CA LYS A 204 4.56 -24.66 -10.83
C LYS A 204 3.17 -24.60 -10.19
N PRO A 205 2.22 -25.45 -10.61
CA PRO A 205 0.96 -25.58 -9.90
C PRO A 205 1.30 -26.02 -8.47
N ASP A 206 1.27 -25.08 -7.54
CA ASP A 206 1.44 -25.40 -6.13
C ASP A 206 0.28 -26.32 -5.77
N VAL A 207 0.58 -27.49 -5.20
CA VAL A 207 -0.43 -28.42 -4.64
C VAL A 207 -1.17 -27.77 -3.44
N SER A 208 -0.73 -26.58 -3.03
CA SER A 208 -1.41 -25.66 -2.11
C SER A 208 -1.59 -24.26 -2.71
N ALA A 209 -1.81 -24.16 -4.03
CA ALA A 209 -2.11 -22.89 -4.70
C ALA A 209 -3.55 -22.47 -4.33
N ASN A 210 -3.71 -22.03 -3.08
CA ASN A 210 -4.44 -20.80 -2.89
C ASN A 210 -3.70 -19.77 -3.73
N GLN A 211 -4.15 -19.58 -4.98
CA GLN A 211 -3.96 -18.30 -5.65
C GLN A 211 -4.17 -17.24 -4.57
N PRO A 212 -3.31 -16.22 -4.43
CA PRO A 212 -3.80 -14.99 -3.86
C PRO A 212 -4.86 -14.53 -4.86
N VAL A 213 -6.10 -15.01 -4.66
CA VAL A 213 -7.29 -14.30 -5.07
C VAL A 213 -6.97 -12.89 -4.67
N CYS A 214 -6.92 -11.98 -5.63
CA CYS A 214 -7.13 -10.58 -5.33
C CYS A 214 -8.51 -10.57 -4.67
N LYS A 215 -8.54 -10.80 -3.34
CA LYS A 215 -9.75 -10.77 -2.56
C LYS A 215 -10.16 -9.32 -2.71
N LEU A 216 -11.13 -9.08 -3.59
CA LEU A 216 -12.02 -7.94 -3.45
C LEU A 216 -12.46 -7.95 -1.99
N SER A 217 -11.83 -7.05 -1.23
CA SER A 217 -12.25 -6.52 0.05
C SER A 217 -12.93 -7.50 1.02
N ASN A 218 -12.14 -8.35 1.69
CA ASN A 218 -12.37 -8.63 3.13
C ASN A 218 -11.48 -7.73 4.00
N LEU A 219 -10.96 -6.65 3.42
CA LEU A 219 -10.20 -5.63 4.13
C LEU A 219 -11.17 -4.91 5.05
N TRP A 220 -10.80 -4.77 6.31
CA TRP A 220 -11.52 -3.95 7.27
C TRP A 220 -11.34 -2.47 6.89
N SER A 221 -12.42 -1.77 6.58
CA SER A 221 -12.42 -0.32 6.35
C SER A 221 -12.17 0.43 7.66
N PRO A 222 -11.73 1.69 7.63
CA PRO A 222 -11.62 2.52 8.84
C PRO A 222 -12.93 2.54 9.66
N ASP A 223 -14.06 2.70 8.99
CA ASP A 223 -15.38 2.72 9.63
C ASP A 223 -15.72 1.39 10.32
N GLU A 224 -15.42 0.25 9.68
CA GLU A 224 -15.61 -1.07 10.30
C GLU A 224 -14.70 -1.27 11.53
N LEU A 225 -13.51 -0.67 11.53
CA LEU A 225 -12.59 -0.71 12.68
C LEU A 225 -13.08 0.17 13.83
N GLU A 226 -13.65 1.34 13.53
CA GLU A 226 -14.23 2.23 14.55
C GLU A 226 -15.46 1.60 15.21
N ILE A 227 -16.35 0.98 14.42
CA ILE A 227 -17.50 0.22 14.93
C ILE A 227 -17.04 -0.91 15.84
N LEU A 228 -15.99 -1.64 15.43
CA LEU A 228 -15.45 -2.75 16.22
C LEU A 228 -14.78 -2.27 17.52
N LEU A 229 -14.15 -1.10 17.53
CA LEU A 229 -13.59 -0.52 18.76
C LEU A 229 -14.66 0.04 19.69
N GLN A 230 -15.70 0.64 19.15
CA GLN A 230 -16.84 1.07 19.94
C GLN A 230 -17.56 -0.13 20.57
N CYS A 231 -17.67 -1.24 19.83
CA CYS A 231 -18.15 -2.52 20.36
C CYS A 231 -17.40 -2.95 21.61
N LEU A 232 -16.07 -2.87 21.57
CA LEU A 232 -15.20 -3.25 22.68
C LEU A 232 -15.45 -2.38 23.91
N VAL A 233 -15.66 -1.07 23.73
CA VAL A 233 -16.03 -0.15 24.82
C VAL A 233 -17.36 -0.56 25.42
N ASP A 234 -18.36 -0.81 24.59
CA ASP A 234 -19.70 -1.18 25.03
C ASP A 234 -19.71 -2.54 25.74
N ILE A 235 -18.97 -3.54 25.24
CA ILE A 235 -18.77 -4.84 25.89
C ILE A 235 -18.12 -4.65 27.26
N THR A 236 -17.09 -3.81 27.34
CA THR A 236 -16.39 -3.54 28.60
C THR A 236 -17.34 -2.92 29.62
N LEU A 237 -18.18 -1.97 29.19
CA LEU A 237 -19.20 -1.35 30.04
C LEU A 237 -20.28 -2.35 30.48
N ASP A 238 -20.77 -3.17 29.56
CA ASP A 238 -21.76 -4.21 29.85
C ASP A 238 -21.25 -5.24 30.86
N ILE A 239 -20.01 -5.74 30.67
CA ILE A 239 -19.39 -6.69 31.60
C ILE A 239 -19.20 -6.05 32.98
N GLN A 240 -18.77 -4.78 33.05
CA GLN A 240 -18.61 -4.06 34.31
C GLN A 240 -19.93 -3.84 35.07
N GLN A 241 -21.05 -3.68 34.34
CA GLN A 241 -22.36 -3.41 34.93
C GLN A 241 -23.19 -4.67 35.20
N HIS A 242 -23.12 -5.67 34.31
CA HIS A 242 -24.02 -6.81 34.26
C HIS A 242 -23.30 -8.17 34.28
N GLY A 243 -21.96 -8.19 34.24
CA GLY A 243 -21.15 -9.41 34.31
C GLY A 243 -21.06 -10.24 33.03
N HIS A 244 -21.73 -9.82 31.94
CA HIS A 244 -21.71 -10.49 30.62
C HIS A 244 -22.09 -9.51 29.50
N SER A 245 -21.84 -9.85 28.22
CA SER A 245 -22.26 -9.06 27.06
C SER A 245 -22.40 -9.91 25.79
N ASP A 246 -23.51 -9.74 25.07
CA ASP A 246 -23.82 -10.46 23.80
C ASP A 246 -23.58 -9.58 22.56
N LYS A 247 -22.94 -8.42 22.72
CA LYS A 247 -22.81 -7.40 21.66
C LYS A 247 -21.95 -7.83 20.48
N ILE A 248 -21.06 -8.83 20.64
CA ILE A 248 -20.28 -9.38 19.51
C ILE A 248 -21.21 -9.98 18.45
N GLY A 249 -22.26 -10.70 18.86
CA GLY A 249 -23.22 -11.29 17.92
C GLY A 249 -24.06 -10.24 17.18
N GLN A 250 -24.39 -9.13 17.83
CA GLN A 250 -25.11 -8.03 17.20
C GLN A 250 -24.25 -7.31 16.15
N ILE A 251 -22.97 -7.09 16.46
CA ILE A 251 -22.04 -6.40 15.55
C ILE A 251 -21.55 -7.28 14.41
N SER A 252 -21.45 -8.59 14.61
CA SER A 252 -21.20 -9.54 13.52
C SER A 252 -22.30 -9.41 12.44
N ALA A 253 -23.56 -9.32 12.86
CA ALA A 253 -24.70 -9.08 11.97
C ALA A 253 -24.65 -7.69 11.30
N THR A 254 -24.34 -6.62 12.04
CA THR A 254 -24.22 -5.25 11.49
C THR A 254 -23.10 -5.13 10.46
N LEU A 255 -21.94 -5.74 10.72
CA LEU A 255 -20.77 -5.70 9.83
C LEU A 255 -20.85 -6.74 8.72
N LYS A 256 -21.87 -7.61 8.70
CA LYS A 256 -22.00 -8.74 7.78
C LYS A 256 -20.76 -9.65 7.81
N ARG A 257 -20.19 -9.88 8.99
CA ARG A 257 -19.01 -10.73 9.22
C ARG A 257 -19.32 -11.77 10.29
N SER A 258 -18.59 -12.89 10.32
CA SER A 258 -18.75 -13.86 11.41
C SER A 258 -18.19 -13.33 12.73
N GLU A 259 -18.76 -13.78 13.85
CA GLU A 259 -18.28 -13.44 15.20
C GLU A 259 -16.79 -13.77 15.37
N GLN A 260 -16.38 -14.95 14.90
CA GLN A 260 -14.98 -15.37 14.88
C GLN A 260 -14.05 -14.38 14.15
N SER A 261 -14.53 -13.77 13.05
CA SER A 261 -13.76 -12.79 12.28
C SER A 261 -13.58 -11.48 13.07
N CYS A 262 -14.63 -11.02 13.75
CA CYS A 262 -14.60 -9.84 14.63
C CYS A 262 -13.63 -10.06 15.81
N VAL A 263 -13.70 -11.23 16.44
CA VAL A 263 -12.85 -11.65 17.56
C VAL A 263 -11.38 -11.73 17.16
N THR A 264 -11.08 -12.47 16.08
CA THR A 264 -9.71 -12.62 15.56
C THR A 264 -9.13 -11.24 15.19
N LYS A 265 -9.96 -10.34 14.66
CA LYS A 265 -9.54 -8.99 14.32
C LYS A 265 -9.20 -8.15 15.55
N LEU A 266 -10.02 -8.17 16.60
CA LEU A 266 -9.78 -7.47 17.86
C LEU A 266 -8.47 -7.95 18.53
N GLN A 267 -8.26 -9.26 18.58
CA GLN A 267 -7.01 -9.85 19.11
C GLN A 267 -5.80 -9.37 18.31
N ALA A 268 -5.85 -9.42 16.98
CA ALA A 268 -4.78 -8.93 16.12
C ALA A 268 -4.54 -7.41 16.26
N MET A 269 -5.55 -6.62 16.62
CA MET A 269 -5.38 -5.20 16.91
C MET A 269 -4.68 -4.99 18.26
N HIS A 270 -5.04 -5.76 19.28
CA HIS A 270 -4.43 -5.71 20.61
C HIS A 270 -2.97 -6.17 20.60
N GLU A 271 -2.65 -7.28 19.93
CA GLU A 271 -1.26 -7.74 19.77
C GLU A 271 -0.38 -6.66 19.11
N LYS A 272 -0.91 -5.95 18.12
CA LYS A 272 -0.17 -4.86 17.45
C LYS A 272 0.05 -3.66 18.36
N TYR A 273 -0.90 -3.36 19.24
CA TYR A 273 -0.79 -2.30 20.24
C TYR A 273 0.21 -2.66 21.35
N VAL A 274 0.07 -3.84 21.97
CA VAL A 274 0.90 -4.32 23.09
C VAL A 274 2.36 -4.47 22.70
N ASN A 275 2.63 -4.97 21.50
CA ASN A 275 4.00 -5.08 20.99
C ASN A 275 4.68 -3.72 20.76
N LYS A 276 4.01 -2.60 21.11
CA LYS A 276 4.46 -1.21 20.96
C LYS A 276 5.28 -1.07 19.69
N SER A 277 4.70 -1.52 18.57
CA SER A 277 5.37 -1.64 17.28
C SER A 277 6.00 -0.30 16.93
N SER A 278 7.23 -0.13 17.35
CA SER A 278 8.00 1.07 17.17
C SER A 278 8.34 1.07 15.68
N TYR A 279 7.74 2.04 14.98
CA TYR A 279 7.78 2.25 13.52
C TYR A 279 6.71 1.55 12.67
N HIS A 280 5.93 2.39 11.99
CA HIS A 280 5.24 2.20 10.69
C HIS A 280 4.36 0.96 10.43
N ARG A 281 4.13 0.05 11.39
CA ARG A 281 3.14 -1.06 11.26
C ARG A 281 1.82 -0.83 12.00
N ALA A 282 1.68 0.30 12.69
CA ALA A 282 0.45 0.75 13.34
C ALA A 282 -0.58 1.42 12.39
N ALA A 283 -0.27 1.59 11.10
CA ALA A 283 -1.10 2.30 10.11
C ALA A 283 -2.44 1.61 9.74
N HIS A 284 -2.82 0.58 10.48
CA HIS A 284 -4.09 -0.15 10.32
C HIS A 284 -4.95 -0.13 11.58
N LEU A 285 -4.55 0.65 12.60
CA LEU A 285 -5.30 0.85 13.84
C LEU A 285 -5.81 2.29 13.86
N PRO A 286 -7.10 2.52 14.14
CA PRO A 286 -7.66 3.86 14.30
C PRO A 286 -6.88 4.70 15.32
N ASP A 287 -6.73 6.00 15.04
CA ASP A 287 -5.94 6.93 15.86
C ASP A 287 -6.44 7.03 17.31
N CYS A 288 -7.74 6.79 17.54
CA CYS A 288 -8.36 6.78 18.87
C CYS A 288 -7.72 5.77 19.83
N ILE A 289 -7.13 4.67 19.35
CA ILE A 289 -6.43 3.69 20.20
C ILE A 289 -5.17 4.31 20.85
N TYR A 290 -4.57 5.32 20.23
CA TYR A 290 -3.35 5.97 20.72
C TYR A 290 -3.61 7.25 21.52
N ASP A 291 -4.86 7.70 21.57
CA ASP A 291 -5.26 8.88 22.32
C ASP A 291 -5.53 8.49 23.79
N PRO A 292 -4.69 8.96 24.74
CA PRO A 292 -4.78 8.60 26.15
C PRO A 292 -6.10 8.99 26.83
N ASP A 293 -6.83 9.95 26.24
CA ASP A 293 -8.08 10.45 26.80
C ASP A 293 -9.28 9.56 26.43
N THR A 294 -9.12 8.64 25.48
CA THR A 294 -10.22 7.76 25.03
C THR A 294 -10.39 6.52 25.92
N PRO A 295 -11.62 6.01 26.08
CA PRO A 295 -11.88 4.73 26.73
C PRO A 295 -11.15 3.56 26.04
N ILE A 296 -11.05 3.62 24.71
CA ILE A 296 -10.41 2.59 23.88
C ILE A 296 -8.93 2.43 24.26
N HIS A 297 -8.20 3.54 24.39
CA HIS A 297 -6.81 3.50 24.81
C HIS A 297 -6.64 2.87 26.21
N LYS A 298 -7.52 3.21 27.15
CA LYS A 298 -7.49 2.67 28.52
C LYS A 298 -7.73 1.16 28.53
N ILE A 299 -8.66 0.66 27.71
CA ILE A 299 -8.95 -0.78 27.57
C ILE A 299 -7.73 -1.52 26.98
N PHE A 300 -7.14 -0.99 25.91
CA PHE A 300 -5.96 -1.60 25.28
C PHE A 300 -4.71 -1.55 26.17
N ASN A 301 -4.55 -0.51 26.98
CA ASN A 301 -3.42 -0.37 27.91
C ASN A 301 -3.57 -1.23 29.18
N ALA A 302 -4.79 -1.60 29.55
CA ALA A 302 -5.05 -2.45 30.71
C ALA A 302 -4.61 -3.92 30.52
N GLY A 303 -4.28 -4.34 29.29
CA GLY A 303 -3.73 -5.66 28.97
C GLY A 303 -4.73 -6.83 29.11
N THR A 304 -6.01 -6.53 29.35
CA THR A 304 -7.07 -7.49 29.71
C THR A 304 -7.91 -7.97 28.53
N LEU A 305 -7.56 -7.59 27.29
CA LEU A 305 -8.36 -7.90 26.11
C LEU A 305 -8.48 -9.42 25.85
N GLU A 306 -7.48 -10.19 26.23
CA GLU A 306 -7.54 -11.66 26.18
C GLU A 306 -8.60 -12.23 27.12
N SER A 307 -8.78 -11.69 28.34
CA SER A 307 -9.82 -12.20 29.26
C SER A 307 -11.21 -11.78 28.82
N PHE A 308 -11.39 -10.56 28.30
CA PHE A 308 -12.69 -10.06 27.83
C PHE A 308 -13.19 -10.77 26.57
N VAL A 309 -12.29 -11.03 25.61
CA VAL A 309 -12.64 -11.77 24.40
C VAL A 309 -12.90 -13.24 24.74
N TYR A 310 -12.15 -13.82 25.68
CA TYR A 310 -12.39 -15.20 26.12
C TYR A 310 -13.71 -15.36 26.89
N GLU A 311 -14.08 -14.41 27.76
CA GLU A 311 -15.38 -14.38 28.45
C GLU A 311 -16.55 -14.13 27.49
N ALA A 312 -16.40 -13.21 26.52
CA ALA A 312 -17.42 -12.97 25.50
C ALA A 312 -17.56 -14.13 24.49
N CYS A 313 -16.52 -14.93 24.29
CA CYS A 313 -16.51 -16.08 23.38
C CYS A 313 -16.71 -17.44 24.07
N ALA A 314 -16.89 -17.49 25.39
CA ALA A 314 -17.12 -18.74 26.12
C ALA A 314 -18.38 -19.52 25.66
N HIS A 315 -19.22 -18.91 24.82
CA HIS A 315 -20.36 -19.54 24.16
C HIS A 315 -20.09 -20.12 22.75
N ILE A 316 -18.90 -19.90 22.17
CA ILE A 316 -18.58 -20.35 20.80
C ILE A 316 -18.12 -21.82 20.75
N ASP A 317 -17.58 -22.37 21.85
CA ASP A 317 -17.12 -23.77 21.93
C ASP A 317 -18.21 -24.78 22.34
N GLN A 318 -19.50 -24.42 22.27
CA GLN A 318 -20.64 -25.32 22.57
C GLN A 318 -21.56 -25.63 21.36
N ILE A 319 -21.11 -25.42 20.12
CA ILE A 319 -21.80 -25.85 18.88
C ILE A 319 -20.87 -26.71 18.03
#